data_AF-A0A3C1LT89-F1
#
_entry.id   AF-A0A3C1LT89-F1
#
_cell.length_a   1.000
_cell.length_b   1.000
_cell.length_c   1.000
_cell.angle_alpha   90.00
_cell.angle_beta   90.00
_cell.angle_gamma   90.00
#
_symmetry.space_group_name_H-M   'P 1'
#
loop_
_entity.id
_entity.type
_entity.pdbx_description
1 polymer ?
#
loop_
_entity_poly.entity_id
_entity_poly.type
_entity_poly.pdbx_seq_one_letter_code
_entity_poly.pdbx_strand_id
1 'polypeptide(L)'
;MALKITTIGEVLVDLTQTSIDGNGIVNFAANPGGAPANVAVAASRLWAQTAFIGCIGKDSFGESLKRTLAANNVCIDGLQQTARWHIIFHGKVQHVGFRYTSLYFCRKLKLTGWVRNLGRYG
;
A
#
# COMPACT_ATOMS: atom_id res chain seq x y z
N MET A 1 15.53 -21.99 15.22
CA MET A 1 16.54 -21.01 14.78
C MET A 1 15.87 -19.64 14.74
N ALA A 2 16.51 -18.60 15.28
CA ALA A 2 15.94 -17.25 15.39
C ALA A 2 16.36 -16.36 14.19
N LEU A 3 15.42 -15.58 13.66
CA LEU A 3 15.70 -14.56 12.64
C LEU A 3 16.69 -13.54 13.20
N LYS A 4 17.71 -13.16 12.41
CA LYS A 4 18.79 -12.29 12.89
C LYS A 4 18.46 -10.81 12.72
N ILE A 5 17.70 -10.46 11.68
CA ILE A 5 17.35 -9.07 11.36
C ILE A 5 15.89 -9.03 10.91
N THR A 6 15.06 -8.27 11.61
CA THR A 6 13.69 -7.97 11.18
C THR A 6 13.58 -6.49 10.93
N THR A 7 13.15 -6.11 9.74
CA THR A 7 12.81 -4.71 9.43
C THR A 7 11.30 -4.54 9.39
N ILE A 8 10.85 -3.35 9.79
CA ILE A 8 9.44 -3.01 9.85
C ILE A 8 9.25 -1.67 9.15
N GLY A 9 8.25 -1.58 8.27
CA GLY A 9 7.85 -0.31 7.70
C GLY A 9 7.25 -0.44 6.32
N GLU A 10 7.53 0.55 5.48
CA GLU A 10 6.97 0.64 4.15
C GLU A 10 7.79 -0.14 3.11
N VAL A 11 7.06 -0.60 2.11
CA VAL A 11 7.58 -1.12 0.85
C VAL A 11 6.68 -0.53 -0.23
N LEU A 12 7.28 0.05 -1.26
CA LEU A 12 6.57 0.89 -2.23
C LEU A 12 7.13 0.67 -3.64
N VAL A 13 6.41 1.18 -4.65
CA VAL A 13 6.88 1.18 -6.03
C VAL A 13 7.32 2.58 -6.40
N ASP A 14 8.59 2.72 -6.78
CA ASP A 14 9.15 3.92 -7.37
C ASP A 14 8.94 3.87 -8.88
N LEU A 15 8.06 4.74 -9.39
CA LEU A 15 7.82 4.89 -10.82
C LEU A 15 8.85 5.86 -11.41
N THR A 16 9.82 5.31 -12.14
CA THR A 16 10.82 6.12 -12.85
C THR A 16 10.45 6.19 -14.32
N GLN A 17 10.33 7.40 -14.87
CA GLN A 17 10.09 7.58 -16.30
C GLN A 17 11.25 7.00 -17.10
N THR A 18 10.93 6.18 -18.12
CA THR A 18 11.94 5.50 -18.95
C THR A 18 11.97 6.02 -20.38
N SER A 19 10.81 6.35 -20.95
CA SER A 19 10.71 6.86 -22.31
C SER A 19 9.38 7.59 -22.54
N ILE A 20 9.28 8.24 -23.69
CA ILE A 20 8.03 8.74 -24.25
C ILE A 20 7.87 8.05 -25.61
N ASP A 21 6.72 7.43 -25.86
CA ASP A 21 6.47 6.74 -27.13
C ASP A 21 6.13 7.70 -28.28
N GLY A 22 5.96 7.17 -29.49
CA GLY A 22 5.64 7.97 -30.69
C GLY A 22 4.28 8.69 -30.64
N ASN A 23 3.40 8.33 -29.70
CA ASN A 23 2.11 8.97 -29.46
C ASN A 23 2.17 9.97 -28.30
N GLY A 24 3.34 10.20 -27.70
CA GLY A 24 3.51 11.09 -26.55
C GLY A 24 3.13 10.45 -25.21
N ILE A 25 2.90 9.14 -25.16
CA ILE A 25 2.58 8.43 -23.91
C ILE A 25 3.87 8.18 -23.14
N VAL A 26 3.86 8.59 -21.86
CA VAL A 26 5.01 8.41 -20.96
C VAL A 26 5.04 6.99 -20.41
N ASN A 27 6.15 6.30 -20.60
CA ASN A 27 6.40 4.99 -20.02
C ASN A 27 7.15 5.09 -18.69
N PHE A 28 6.77 4.24 -17.74
CA PHE A 28 7.38 4.17 -16.42
C PHE A 28 7.88 2.76 -16.15
N ALA A 29 9.07 2.64 -15.56
CA ALA A 29 9.51 1.43 -14.89
C ALA A 29 9.02 1.45 -13.44
N ALA A 30 8.43 0.34 -13.00
CA ALA A 30 7.97 0.13 -11.64
C ALA A 30 9.06 -0.57 -10.82
N ASN A 31 9.87 0.20 -10.10
CA ASN A 31 10.97 -0.33 -9.31
C ASN A 31 10.52 -0.58 -7.86
N PRO A 32 10.78 -1.76 -7.28
CA PRO A 32 10.58 -1.98 -5.85
C PRO A 32 11.46 -1.06 -5.01
N GLY A 33 10.88 -0.41 -4.01
CA GLY A 33 11.54 0.53 -3.12
C GLY A 33 11.02 0.46 -1.68
N GLY A 34 11.45 1.43 -0.87
CA GLY A 34 11.20 1.50 0.57
C GLY A 34 12.45 1.18 1.39
N ALA A 35 12.88 2.13 2.23
CA ALA A 35 14.12 2.01 3.00
C ALA A 35 14.16 0.74 3.89
N PRO A 36 13.11 0.39 4.64
CA PRO A 36 13.13 -0.81 5.48
C PRO A 36 13.18 -2.12 4.66
N ALA A 37 12.54 -2.15 3.50
CA ALA A 37 12.57 -3.29 2.58
C ALA A 37 13.97 -3.46 1.98
N ASN A 38 14.61 -2.36 1.57
CA ASN A 38 15.96 -2.36 1.02
C ASN A 38 16.99 -2.87 2.03
N VAL A 39 16.85 -2.52 3.31
CA VAL A 39 17.73 -3.04 4.38
C VAL A 39 17.59 -4.55 4.55
N ALA A 40 16.36 -5.08 4.57
CA ALA A 40 16.15 -6.53 4.66
C ALA A 40 16.74 -7.27 3.44
N VAL A 41 16.51 -6.76 2.23
CA VAL A 41 17.09 -7.33 1.00
C VAL A 41 18.60 -7.29 1.02
N ALA A 42 19.21 -6.16 1.39
CA ALA A 42 20.65 -6.02 1.47
C ALA A 42 21.27 -6.98 2.49
N ALA A 43 20.69 -7.07 3.69
CA ALA A 43 21.14 -8.00 4.71
C ALA A 43 20.98 -9.47 4.28
N SER A 44 19.89 -9.81 3.60
CA SER A 44 19.66 -11.15 3.05
C SER A 44 20.71 -11.54 2.01
N ARG A 45 21.07 -10.60 1.12
CA ARG A 45 22.15 -10.79 0.13
C ARG A 45 23.53 -10.96 0.77
N LEU A 46 23.70 -10.48 2.01
CA LEU A 46 24.86 -10.71 2.85
C LEU A 46 24.71 -11.94 3.76
N TRP A 47 23.85 -12.89 3.39
CA TRP A 47 23.63 -14.19 4.05
C TRP A 47 23.01 -14.11 5.46
N ALA A 48 22.44 -12.97 5.83
CA ALA A 48 21.67 -12.88 7.06
C ALA A 48 20.29 -13.52 6.88
N GLN A 49 19.78 -14.16 7.94
CA GLN A 49 18.38 -14.54 8.02
C GLN A 49 17.55 -13.29 8.30
N THR A 50 16.68 -12.91 7.36
CA THR A 50 15.93 -11.65 7.42
C THR A 50 14.42 -11.87 7.37
N ALA A 51 13.67 -10.95 7.98
CA ALA A 51 12.22 -10.88 7.85
C ALA A 51 11.78 -9.43 7.65
N PHE A 52 10.64 -9.26 6.98
CA PHE A 52 10.01 -7.97 6.76
C PHE A 52 8.57 -7.98 7.31
N ILE A 53 8.24 -6.97 8.09
CA ILE A 53 6.87 -6.72 8.57
C ILE A 53 6.38 -5.41 7.95
N GLY A 54 5.25 -5.48 7.25
CA GLY A 54 4.69 -4.32 6.59
C GLY A 54 3.38 -4.62 5.90
N CYS A 55 2.90 -3.65 5.12
CA CYS A 55 1.63 -3.78 4.42
C CYS A 55 1.79 -3.37 2.96
N ILE A 56 1.15 -4.11 2.06
CA ILE A 56 1.10 -3.87 0.62
C ILE A 56 -0.35 -3.84 0.12
N GLY A 57 -0.55 -3.20 -1.03
CA GLY A 57 -1.83 -3.21 -1.73
C GLY A 57 -2.24 -4.62 -2.17
N LYS A 58 -3.54 -4.89 -2.19
CA LYS A 58 -4.12 -6.08 -2.80
C LYS A 58 -4.32 -5.85 -4.31
N ASP A 59 -3.22 -5.61 -5.01
CA ASP A 59 -3.15 -5.29 -6.43
C ASP A 59 -1.86 -5.85 -7.08
N SER A 60 -1.67 -5.61 -8.38
CA SER A 60 -0.52 -6.11 -9.13
C SER A 60 0.82 -5.53 -8.64
N PHE A 61 0.83 -4.29 -8.14
CA PHE A 61 2.04 -3.69 -7.58
C PHE A 61 2.41 -4.35 -6.25
N GLY A 62 1.44 -4.53 -5.34
CA GLY A 62 1.67 -5.24 -4.08
C GLY A 62 2.15 -6.68 -4.29
N GLU A 63 1.58 -7.39 -5.26
CA GLU A 63 2.05 -8.74 -5.61
C GLU A 63 3.48 -8.72 -6.18
N SER A 64 3.83 -7.71 -6.99
CA SER A 64 5.21 -7.52 -7.46
C SER A 64 6.18 -7.31 -6.29
N LEU A 65 5.85 -6.44 -5.34
CA LEU A 65 6.67 -6.17 -4.14
C LEU A 65 6.84 -7.42 -3.27
N LYS A 66 5.76 -8.18 -3.05
CA LYS A 66 5.80 -9.46 -2.33
C LYS A 66 6.77 -10.44 -2.99
N ARG A 67 6.69 -10.58 -4.33
CA ARG A 67 7.59 -11.45 -5.10
C ARG A 67 9.02 -10.97 -5.03
N THR A 68 9.28 -9.66 -5.09
CA THR A 68 10.63 -9.11 -4.93
C THR A 68 11.24 -9.48 -3.58
N LEU A 69 10.50 -9.32 -2.47
CA LEU A 69 10.99 -9.70 -1.14
C LEU A 69 11.28 -11.21 -1.06
N ALA A 70 10.34 -12.04 -1.52
CA ALA A 70 10.49 -13.49 -1.52
C ALA A 70 11.68 -13.96 -2.39
N ALA A 71 11.86 -13.38 -3.58
CA ALA A 71 12.97 -13.70 -4.48
C ALA A 71 14.34 -13.31 -3.91
N ASN A 72 14.38 -12.38 -2.95
CA ASN A 72 15.61 -12.02 -2.23
C ASN A 72 15.73 -12.76 -0.88
N ASN A 73 15.02 -13.88 -0.67
CA ASN A 73 15.07 -14.72 0.54
C ASN A 73 14.70 -13.99 1.84
N VAL A 74 13.91 -12.92 1.77
CA VAL A 74 13.36 -12.24 2.95
C VAL A 74 12.11 -13.00 3.41
N CYS A 75 12.03 -13.36 4.69
CA CYS A 75 10.81 -13.94 5.24
C CYS A 75 9.67 -12.90 5.23
N ILE A 76 8.54 -13.27 4.63
CA ILE A 76 7.37 -12.40 4.39
C ILE A 76 6.15 -12.79 5.23
N ASP A 77 6.31 -13.62 6.27
CA ASP A 77 5.20 -14.04 7.14
C ASP A 77 4.54 -12.83 7.86
N GLY A 78 5.30 -11.75 8.05
CA GLY A 78 4.83 -10.48 8.60
C GLY A 78 4.22 -9.51 7.59
N LEU A 79 4.11 -9.90 6.31
CA LEU A 79 3.59 -9.02 5.25
C LEU A 79 2.07 -9.18 5.11
N GLN A 80 1.33 -8.09 5.30
CA GLN A 80 -0.13 -8.08 5.08
C GLN A 80 -0.51 -7.47 3.74
N GLN A 81 -1.40 -8.14 3.01
CA GLN A 81 -2.06 -7.57 1.83
C GLN A 81 -3.40 -6.94 2.23
N THR A 82 -3.57 -5.65 1.97
CA THR A 82 -4.81 -4.92 2.26
C THR A 82 -5.36 -4.23 1.02
N ALA A 83 -6.68 -4.12 0.95
CA ALA A 83 -7.34 -3.27 -0.04
C ALA A 83 -7.72 -1.94 0.63
N ARG A 84 -7.22 -0.83 0.10
CA ARG A 84 -7.65 0.50 0.53
C ARG A 84 -8.84 0.95 -0.33
N TRP A 85 -10.02 0.95 0.26
CA TRP A 85 -11.24 1.39 -0.40
C TRP A 85 -11.44 2.89 -0.19
N HIS A 86 -11.61 3.64 -1.28
CA HIS A 86 -12.13 5.00 -1.22
C HIS A 86 -13.61 4.96 -1.59
N ILE A 87 -14.48 5.16 -0.60
CA ILE A 87 -15.93 5.12 -0.79
C ILE A 87 -16.47 6.54 -0.66
N ILE A 88 -17.17 7.01 -1.69
CA ILE A 88 -17.79 8.34 -1.72
C ILE A 88 -19.30 8.16 -1.64
N PHE A 89 -19.92 8.76 -0.61
CA PHE A 89 -21.36 8.87 -0.49
C PHE A 89 -21.79 10.30 -0.82
N HIS A 90 -22.81 10.45 -1.67
CA HIS A 90 -23.41 11.74 -2.00
C HIS A 90 -24.94 11.65 -1.85
N GLY A 91 -25.58 12.73 -1.40
CA GLY A 91 -27.02 12.77 -1.22
C GLY A 91 -27.51 14.17 -0.82
N LYS A 92 -28.77 14.50 -1.15
CA LYS A 92 -29.44 15.70 -0.64
C LYS A 92 -30.00 15.39 0.74
N VAL A 93 -29.59 16.14 1.75
CA VAL A 93 -30.09 15.96 3.12
C VAL A 93 -30.72 17.24 3.65
N GLN A 94 -31.86 17.07 4.31
CA GLN A 94 -32.41 18.03 5.25
C GLN A 94 -31.90 17.62 6.65
N HIS A 95 -31.18 18.51 7.35
CA HIS A 95 -30.64 18.33 8.71
C HIS A 95 -29.37 17.44 8.88
N VAL A 96 -28.91 17.30 10.14
CA VAL A 96 -27.64 16.69 10.59
C VAL A 96 -27.54 15.16 10.48
N GLY A 97 -28.59 14.47 10.02
CA GLY A 97 -28.68 13.01 10.02
C GLY A 97 -27.66 12.29 9.13
N PHE A 98 -27.18 12.93 8.05
CA PHE A 98 -26.26 12.31 7.09
C PHE A 98 -24.96 11.83 7.73
N ARG A 99 -24.37 12.65 8.61
CA ARG A 99 -23.09 12.35 9.25
C ARG A 99 -23.19 11.11 10.14
N TYR A 100 -24.31 10.96 10.85
CA TYR A 100 -24.55 9.82 11.73
C TYR A 100 -24.78 8.53 10.93
N THR A 101 -25.60 8.58 9.87
CA THR A 101 -25.87 7.41 9.03
C THR A 101 -24.59 6.90 8.35
N SER A 102 -23.80 7.79 7.76
CA SER A 102 -22.53 7.43 7.11
C SER A 102 -21.52 6.86 8.11
N LEU A 103 -21.41 7.47 9.31
CA LEU A 103 -20.52 6.95 10.36
C LEU A 103 -20.94 5.55 10.82
N TYR A 104 -22.25 5.31 11.01
CA TYR A 104 -22.77 4.02 11.45
C TYR A 104 -22.57 2.93 10.39
N PHE A 105 -22.81 3.25 9.12
CA PHE A 105 -22.57 2.33 8.01
C PHE A 105 -21.07 1.96 7.90
N CYS A 106 -20.16 2.95 7.98
CA CYS A 106 -18.73 2.69 7.98
C CYS A 106 -18.27 1.81 9.15
N ARG A 107 -18.82 2.02 10.35
CA ARG A 107 -18.55 1.17 11.53
C ARG A 107 -18.98 -0.27 11.31
N LYS A 108 -20.16 -0.51 10.71
CA LYS A 108 -20.63 -1.86 10.37
C LYS A 108 -19.69 -2.58 9.40
N LEU A 109 -19.11 -1.85 8.46
CA LEU A 109 -18.15 -2.38 7.48
C LEU A 109 -16.70 -2.43 7.97
N LYS A 110 -16.44 -2.05 9.24
CA LYS A 110 -15.08 -1.94 9.82
C LYS A 110 -14.15 -1.04 9.00
N LEU A 111 -14.70 -0.03 8.32
CA LEU A 111 -13.92 0.95 7.56
C LEU A 111 -13.27 1.96 8.51
N THR A 112 -11.99 2.26 8.29
CA THR A 112 -11.24 3.31 9.00
C THR A 112 -10.96 4.48 8.05
N GLY A 113 -10.92 5.71 8.56
CA GLY A 113 -10.68 6.90 7.73
C GLY A 113 -11.43 8.15 8.21
N TRP A 114 -11.45 9.18 7.37
CA TRP A 114 -12.06 10.48 7.67
C TRP A 114 -13.28 10.75 6.78
N VAL A 115 -14.34 11.30 7.36
CA VAL A 115 -15.52 11.78 6.64
C VAL A 115 -15.43 13.30 6.53
N ARG A 116 -15.51 13.85 5.32
CA ARG A 116 -15.59 15.29 5.06
C ARG A 116 -16.85 15.63 4.26
N ASN A 117 -17.44 16.78 4.53
CA ASN A 117 -18.45 17.34 3.63
C ASN A 117 -17.74 17.87 2.39
N LEU A 118 -18.18 17.44 1.21
CA LEU A 118 -17.80 18.08 -0.05
C LEU A 118 -18.66 19.36 -0.16
N GLY A 119 -18.01 20.52 -0.30
CA GLY A 119 -18.70 21.78 -0.49
C GLY A 119 -19.50 21.78 -1.81
N ARG A 120 -20.38 22.77 -2.01
CA ARG A 120 -21.24 22.91 -3.20
C ARG A 120 -20.50 23.08 -4.55
N TYR A 121 -19.16 22.97 -4.59
CA TYR A 121 -18.34 23.08 -5.78
C TYR A 121 -17.25 22.01 -5.75
N GLY A 122 -17.48 20.93 -6.49
CA GLY A 122 -16.59 19.77 -6.63
C GLY A 122 -17.29 18.71 -7.45
#